data_AF-A0AAU9L7V4-F1
#
_entry.id   AF-A0AAU9L7V4-F1
#
_cell.length_a   1.000
_cell.length_b   1.000
_cell.length_c   1.000
_cell.angle_alpha   90.00
_cell.angle_beta   90.00
_cell.angle_gamma   90.00
#
_symmetry.space_group_name_H-M   'P 1'
#
loop_
_entity.id
_entity.type
_entity.pdbx_description
1 polymer ?
#
loop_
_entity_poly.entity_id
_entity_poly.type
_entity_poly.pdbx_seq_one_letter_code
_entity_poly.pdbx_strand_id
1 'polypeptide(L)'
;MNVNKHAAIGSLLTGGGLTAVQTILSRQLRPPSSLALSLGSFVGVFRLLEGTGRHLSTNNGRCSLNASQAAAVASAVASLILEDERKTVIVSYAVVEAVLIIVKKCTLLGDAKYIGIPFGALATGPLIDSWIYQSDAITKSQLAALDSFCQLPLGVLRRMRDEMPSGKLVSRCDVFHRSETCMQFHSDYFVKGMKFAIRLYVAIYAVSVLGSKYKCWIWGPRPMLAPLVVRYLRTCLCLTMLYQISLGVSCLSPSNRHRAIVRMAGALTTLAFLAEHKHRRGSVMKAVGVYTTGTVAAQIVATLGLPLQSVKLGQFILLSAAMSVIFKYTTPDSSRMSRMLYGYSNEPVFSGDDEPRSDELEPNDRYELTSSTNTSKTR
;
A
#
# COMPACT_ATOMS: atom_id res chain seq x y z
N MET A 1 34.31 10.55 -3.47
CA MET A 1 33.33 11.62 -3.15
C MET A 1 32.92 11.46 -1.68
N ASN A 2 32.99 12.54 -0.87
CA ASN A 2 32.92 12.46 0.60
C ASN A 2 31.54 11.94 1.07
N VAL A 3 31.47 10.87 1.88
CA VAL A 3 30.22 10.19 2.32
C VAL A 3 29.19 11.18 2.88
N ASN A 4 29.67 12.18 3.61
CA ASN A 4 28.86 13.26 4.17
C ASN A 4 28.13 14.09 3.11
N LYS A 5 28.75 14.34 1.95
CA LYS A 5 28.12 15.07 0.84
C LYS A 5 26.98 14.25 0.21
N HIS A 6 27.16 12.94 0.05
CA HIS A 6 26.11 12.05 -0.47
C HIS A 6 24.91 11.90 0.48
N ALA A 7 25.17 11.84 1.78
CA ALA A 7 24.14 11.79 2.80
C ALA A 7 23.33 13.10 2.84
N ALA A 8 24.02 14.25 2.81
CA ALA A 8 23.39 15.57 2.78
C ALA A 8 22.53 15.78 1.53
N ILE A 9 23.05 15.44 0.34
CA ILE A 9 22.30 15.53 -0.93
C ILE A 9 21.09 14.60 -0.91
N GLY A 10 21.24 13.38 -0.39
CA GLY A 10 20.13 12.43 -0.27
C GLY A 10 19.00 12.97 0.61
N SER A 11 19.34 13.46 1.79
CA SER A 11 18.39 14.07 2.74
C SER A 11 17.71 15.32 2.16
N LEU A 12 18.47 16.19 1.49
CA LEU A 12 17.94 17.40 0.86
C LEU A 12 16.95 17.06 -0.27
N LEU A 13 17.29 16.08 -1.12
CA LEU A 13 16.43 15.70 -2.24
C LEU A 13 15.12 15.06 -1.76
N THR A 14 15.17 14.20 -0.76
CA THR A 14 13.95 13.51 -0.27
C THR A 14 13.09 14.39 0.63
N GLY A 15 13.69 15.08 1.60
CA GLY A 15 12.97 15.99 2.50
C GLY A 15 12.55 17.30 1.79
N GLY A 16 13.47 17.91 1.05
CA GLY A 16 13.22 19.13 0.29
C GLY A 16 12.27 18.91 -0.88
N GLY A 17 12.41 17.80 -1.62
CA GLY A 17 11.51 17.45 -2.71
C GLY A 17 10.05 17.28 -2.25
N LEU A 18 9.84 16.60 -1.12
CA LEU A 18 8.50 16.43 -0.56
C LEU A 18 7.91 17.74 -0.04
N THR A 19 8.73 18.59 0.57
CA THR A 19 8.33 19.92 1.03
C THR A 19 7.95 20.83 -0.13
N ALA A 20 8.70 20.76 -1.24
CA ALA A 20 8.39 21.48 -2.47
C ALA A 20 7.05 21.03 -3.07
N VAL A 21 6.79 19.72 -3.14
CA VAL A 21 5.50 19.18 -3.60
C VAL A 21 4.35 19.66 -2.71
N GLN A 22 4.52 19.63 -1.38
CA GLN A 22 3.50 20.12 -0.45
C GLN A 22 3.24 21.61 -0.60
N THR A 23 4.28 22.40 -0.83
CA THR A 23 4.20 23.85 -1.08
C THR A 23 3.44 24.13 -2.38
N ILE A 24 3.74 23.41 -3.45
CA ILE A 24 3.05 23.53 -4.75
C ILE A 24 1.57 23.15 -4.62
N LEU A 25 1.26 22.02 -3.96
CA LEU A 25 -0.11 21.55 -3.78
C LEU A 25 -0.95 22.47 -2.90
N SER A 26 -0.34 23.04 -1.86
CA SER A 26 -1.01 24.01 -0.97
C SER A 26 -1.02 25.43 -1.51
N ARG A 27 -0.29 25.70 -2.61
CA ARG A 27 -0.06 27.04 -3.19
C ARG A 27 0.44 28.05 -2.17
N GLN A 28 1.08 27.58 -1.10
CA GLN A 28 1.56 28.36 0.02
C GLN A 28 2.90 27.82 0.48
N LEU A 29 3.86 28.71 0.73
CA LEU A 29 5.13 28.34 1.36
C LEU A 29 4.83 27.74 2.73
N ARG A 30 5.11 26.45 2.87
CA ARG A 30 4.93 25.73 4.14
C ARG A 30 6.27 25.25 4.67
N PRO A 31 6.47 25.28 5.99
CA PRO A 31 7.63 24.63 6.60
C PRO A 31 7.61 23.12 6.29
N PRO A 32 8.78 22.47 6.31
CA PRO A 32 8.87 21.04 6.04
C PRO A 32 8.04 20.26 7.07
N SER A 33 7.15 19.39 6.59
CA SER A 33 6.33 18.58 7.50
C SER A 33 7.19 17.57 8.27
N SER A 34 6.70 17.10 9.41
CA SER A 34 7.34 16.02 10.19
C SER A 34 7.66 14.79 9.31
N LEU A 35 6.77 14.45 8.37
CA LEU A 35 6.98 13.39 7.38
C LEU A 35 8.18 13.67 6.47
N ALA A 36 8.32 14.91 5.96
CA ALA A 36 9.42 15.29 5.10
C ALA A 36 10.76 15.26 5.85
N LEU A 37 10.79 15.77 7.08
CA LEU A 37 11.96 15.73 7.95
C LEU A 37 12.34 14.30 8.34
N SER A 38 11.37 13.46 8.66
CA SER A 38 11.57 12.04 8.99
C SER A 38 12.17 11.27 7.81
N LEU A 39 11.64 11.48 6.59
CA LEU A 39 12.18 10.86 5.36
C LEU A 39 13.59 11.37 5.01
N GLY A 40 13.84 12.67 5.13
CA GLY A 40 15.16 13.25 4.95
C GLY A 40 16.18 12.68 5.93
N SER A 41 15.81 12.64 7.22
CA SER A 41 16.62 12.07 8.29
C SER A 41 16.92 10.59 8.07
N PHE A 42 15.91 9.78 7.72
CA PHE A 42 16.10 8.37 7.37
C PHE A 42 17.16 8.20 6.28
N VAL A 43 17.01 8.92 5.16
CA VAL A 43 17.92 8.81 4.01
C VAL A 43 19.34 9.26 4.38
N GLY A 44 19.46 10.38 5.10
CA GLY A 44 20.75 10.93 5.54
C GLY A 44 21.50 9.97 6.47
N VAL A 45 20.83 9.50 7.53
CA VAL A 45 21.43 8.56 8.50
C VAL A 45 21.76 7.23 7.84
N PHE A 46 20.86 6.69 7.02
CA PHE A 46 21.10 5.43 6.31
C PHE A 46 22.36 5.51 5.43
N ARG A 47 22.46 6.53 4.58
CA ARG A 47 23.61 6.71 3.67
C ARG A 47 24.91 6.97 4.41
N LEU A 48 24.86 7.71 5.52
CA LEU A 48 26.03 7.94 6.35
C LEU A 48 26.54 6.64 6.95
N LEU A 49 25.66 5.85 7.58
CA LEU A 49 26.02 4.60 8.24
C LEU A 49 26.46 3.52 7.25
N GLU A 50 25.73 3.36 6.16
CA GLU A 50 26.09 2.39 5.11
C GLU A 50 27.39 2.79 4.39
N GLY A 51 27.51 4.06 3.99
CA GLY A 51 28.71 4.56 3.30
C GLY A 51 29.96 4.48 4.17
N THR A 52 29.83 4.77 5.47
CA THR A 52 30.92 4.63 6.45
C THR A 52 31.25 3.16 6.69
N GLY A 53 30.24 2.30 6.81
CA GLY A 53 30.40 0.85 6.97
C GLY A 53 31.18 0.21 5.82
N ARG A 54 30.90 0.59 4.57
CA ARG A 54 31.65 0.11 3.39
C ARG A 54 33.09 0.60 3.39
N HIS A 55 33.33 1.88 3.70
CA HIS A 55 34.68 2.47 3.74
C HIS A 55 35.57 1.87 4.84
N LEU A 56 34.98 1.40 5.94
CA LEU A 56 35.69 0.72 7.02
C LEU A 56 35.94 -0.77 6.73
N SER A 57 35.00 -1.42 6.02
CA SER A 57 35.12 -2.83 5.61
C SER A 57 36.31 -3.05 4.69
N THR A 58 36.57 -2.11 3.77
CA THR A 58 37.73 -2.14 2.86
C THR A 58 39.07 -1.96 3.56
N ASN A 59 39.09 -1.40 4.78
CA ASN A 59 40.33 -1.00 5.45
C ASN A 59 40.78 -1.91 6.59
N ASN A 60 39.90 -2.69 7.25
CA ASN A 60 40.34 -3.37 8.49
C ASN A 60 39.51 -4.53 9.05
N GLY A 61 38.81 -5.34 8.22
CA GLY A 61 38.22 -6.63 8.65
C GLY A 61 37.25 -6.61 9.86
N ARG A 62 36.90 -5.44 10.37
CA ARG A 62 35.97 -5.25 11.50
C ARG A 62 34.54 -5.31 11.01
N CYS A 63 33.66 -5.80 11.89
CA CYS A 63 32.22 -5.94 11.71
C CYS A 63 31.60 -4.65 11.12
N SER A 64 31.48 -4.59 9.80
CA SER A 64 30.93 -3.45 9.09
C SER A 64 29.40 -3.45 9.23
N LEU A 65 28.82 -2.29 9.57
CA LEU A 65 27.38 -2.11 9.57
C LEU A 65 26.82 -2.47 8.19
N ASN A 66 26.05 -3.56 8.13
CA ASN A 66 25.39 -3.97 6.90
C ASN A 66 24.18 -3.06 6.63
N ALA A 67 23.66 -3.07 5.40
CA ALA A 67 22.55 -2.22 5.01
C ALA A 67 21.28 -2.46 5.87
N SER A 68 21.05 -3.69 6.34
CA SER A 68 19.92 -3.97 7.25
C SER A 68 20.07 -3.30 8.62
N GLN A 69 21.28 -3.27 9.19
CA GLN A 69 21.56 -2.61 10.46
C GLN A 69 21.52 -1.08 10.30
N ALA A 70 22.08 -0.55 9.20
CA ALA A 70 21.98 0.87 8.88
C ALA A 70 20.52 1.33 8.73
N ALA A 71 19.67 0.52 8.06
CA ALA A 71 18.25 0.80 7.91
C ALA A 71 17.49 0.75 9.24
N ALA A 72 17.82 -0.21 10.12
CA ALA A 72 17.23 -0.28 11.45
C ALA A 72 17.51 1.01 12.24
N VAL A 73 18.78 1.44 12.32
CA VAL A 73 19.19 2.66 13.03
C VAL A 73 18.58 3.92 12.39
N ALA A 74 18.59 4.02 11.06
CA ALA A 74 17.99 5.14 10.36
C ALA A 74 16.48 5.24 10.63
N SER A 75 15.77 4.10 10.67
CA SER A 75 14.33 4.06 10.95
C SER A 75 14.00 4.43 12.41
N ALA A 76 14.87 4.05 13.34
CA ALA A 76 14.80 4.46 14.73
C ALA A 76 14.87 5.99 14.85
N VAL A 77 15.87 6.62 14.22
CA VAL A 77 16.01 8.09 14.23
C VAL A 77 14.83 8.76 13.54
N ALA A 78 14.38 8.23 12.40
CA ALA A 78 13.23 8.76 11.67
C ALA A 78 11.92 8.69 12.48
N SER A 79 11.74 7.64 13.30
CA SER A 79 10.58 7.45 14.16
C SER A 79 10.48 8.50 15.28
N LEU A 80 11.62 9.00 15.78
CA LEU A 80 11.65 10.05 16.80
C LEU A 80 11.13 11.39 16.27
N ILE A 81 11.29 11.64 14.97
CA ILE A 81 10.87 12.88 14.30
C ILE A 81 9.41 12.80 13.83
N LEU A 82 8.90 11.58 13.63
CA LEU A 82 7.60 11.34 13.04
C LEU A 82 6.45 11.58 14.03
N GLU A 83 5.46 12.36 13.60
CA GLU A 83 4.18 12.57 14.30
C GLU A 83 3.49 11.24 14.63
N ASP A 84 2.93 11.15 15.84
CA ASP A 84 2.31 9.93 16.37
C ASP A 84 1.14 9.43 15.49
N GLU A 85 0.36 10.33 14.87
CA GLU A 85 -0.74 9.95 13.96
C GLU A 85 -0.24 9.24 12.70
N ARG A 86 0.92 9.65 12.16
CA ARG A 86 1.51 9.08 10.94
C ARG A 86 2.36 7.85 11.24
N LYS A 87 2.88 7.76 12.47
CA LYS A 87 3.71 6.66 12.94
C LYS A 87 3.00 5.32 12.80
N THR A 88 1.74 5.23 13.23
CA THR A 88 0.94 4.00 13.08
C THR A 88 0.85 3.55 11.62
N VAL A 89 0.56 4.46 10.69
CA VAL A 89 0.43 4.13 9.27
C VAL A 89 1.76 3.64 8.68
N ILE A 90 2.87 4.32 9.00
CA ILE A 90 4.20 3.96 8.50
C ILE A 90 4.69 2.64 9.08
N VAL A 91 4.50 2.43 10.39
CA VAL A 91 4.84 1.17 11.07
C VAL A 91 4.02 0.04 10.47
N SER A 92 2.71 0.20 10.32
CA SER A 92 1.85 -0.82 9.69
C SER A 92 2.28 -1.13 8.26
N TYR A 93 2.67 -0.14 7.46
CA TYR A 93 3.20 -0.36 6.11
C TYR A 93 4.50 -1.17 6.13
N ALA A 94 5.45 -0.78 6.97
CA ALA A 94 6.73 -1.48 7.09
C ALA A 94 6.53 -2.92 7.56
N VAL A 95 5.67 -3.16 8.55
CA VAL A 95 5.35 -4.51 9.06
C VAL A 95 4.70 -5.36 7.97
N VAL A 96 3.72 -4.84 7.23
CA VAL A 96 3.06 -5.56 6.13
C VAL A 96 4.08 -5.94 5.05
N GLU A 97 4.97 -5.02 4.66
CA GLU A 97 6.03 -5.31 3.69
C GLU A 97 7.00 -6.38 4.19
N ALA A 98 7.47 -6.26 5.44
CA ALA A 98 8.39 -7.21 6.03
C ALA A 98 7.77 -8.61 6.14
N VAL A 99 6.52 -8.71 6.58
CA VAL A 99 5.79 -9.98 6.66
C VAL A 99 5.62 -10.59 5.27
N LEU A 100 5.25 -9.81 4.26
CA LEU A 100 5.12 -10.31 2.88
C LEU A 100 6.44 -10.84 2.33
N ILE A 101 7.56 -10.16 2.62
CA ILE A 101 8.90 -10.61 2.25
C ILE A 101 9.23 -11.94 2.95
N ILE A 102 8.99 -12.03 4.26
CA ILE A 102 9.24 -13.25 5.04
C ILE A 102 8.38 -14.40 4.52
N VAL A 103 7.09 -14.19 4.32
CA VAL A 103 6.19 -15.22 3.77
C VAL A 103 6.72 -15.68 2.42
N LYS A 104 7.03 -14.77 1.49
CA LYS A 104 7.55 -15.14 0.17
C LYS A 104 8.88 -15.92 0.22
N LYS A 105 9.74 -15.63 1.19
CA LYS A 105 11.07 -16.27 1.33
C LYS A 105 11.05 -17.57 2.13
N CYS A 106 10.21 -17.65 3.15
CA CYS A 106 10.21 -18.73 4.13
C CYS A 106 9.09 -19.74 3.91
N THR A 107 8.22 -19.54 2.91
CA THR A 107 7.14 -20.47 2.60
C THR A 107 7.12 -20.80 1.10
N LEU A 108 6.77 -22.05 0.74
CA LEU A 108 6.51 -22.48 -0.65
C LEU A 108 5.29 -21.77 -1.28
N LEU A 109 4.63 -20.92 -0.51
CA LEU A 109 3.42 -20.19 -0.86
C LEU A 109 3.72 -19.01 -1.82
N GLY A 110 4.99 -18.65 -2.04
CA GLY A 110 5.41 -17.57 -2.94
C GLY A 110 4.98 -17.72 -4.41
N ASP A 111 4.78 -18.95 -4.88
CA ASP A 111 4.45 -19.26 -6.29
C ASP A 111 2.93 -19.41 -6.56
N ALA A 112 2.10 -19.37 -5.51
CA ALA A 112 0.66 -19.52 -5.66
C ALA A 112 0.03 -18.24 -6.24
N LYS A 113 -0.40 -18.31 -7.51
CA LYS A 113 -0.95 -17.21 -8.34
C LYS A 113 -2.08 -16.37 -7.69
N TYR A 114 -2.74 -16.88 -6.64
CA TYR A 114 -3.86 -16.21 -5.98
C TYR A 114 -3.74 -16.06 -4.47
N ILE A 115 -2.61 -16.38 -3.87
CA ILE A 115 -2.45 -16.40 -2.41
C ILE A 115 -2.80 -15.09 -1.70
N GLY A 116 -2.66 -13.96 -2.39
CA GLY A 116 -3.07 -12.67 -1.87
C GLY A 116 -4.58 -12.55 -1.58
N ILE A 117 -5.45 -13.35 -2.21
CA ILE A 117 -6.90 -13.34 -1.92
C ILE A 117 -7.15 -13.94 -0.52
N PRO A 118 -6.68 -15.17 -0.20
CA PRO A 118 -6.77 -15.70 1.17
C PRO A 118 -6.18 -14.79 2.24
N PHE A 119 -4.97 -14.25 2.02
CA PHE A 119 -4.38 -13.30 2.97
C PHE A 119 -5.19 -12.01 3.09
N GLY A 120 -5.69 -11.48 1.97
CA GLY A 120 -6.59 -10.34 1.97
C GLY A 120 -7.86 -10.65 2.77
N ALA A 121 -8.43 -11.84 2.64
CA ALA A 121 -9.68 -12.23 3.30
C ALA A 121 -9.51 -12.30 4.82
N LEU A 122 -8.37 -12.84 5.27
CA LEU A 122 -7.95 -12.82 6.66
C LEU A 122 -7.77 -11.40 7.21
N ALA A 123 -7.42 -10.43 6.35
CA ALA A 123 -7.24 -9.04 6.74
C ALA A 123 -8.53 -8.21 6.70
N THR A 124 -9.35 -8.37 5.65
CA THR A 124 -10.54 -7.56 5.40
C THR A 124 -11.70 -7.94 6.30
N GLY A 125 -11.89 -9.23 6.61
CA GLY A 125 -12.95 -9.68 7.52
C GLY A 125 -12.89 -8.99 8.89
N PRO A 126 -11.76 -9.10 9.63
CA PRO A 126 -11.58 -8.40 10.90
C PRO A 126 -11.61 -6.89 10.78
N LEU A 127 -11.10 -6.32 9.68
CA LEU A 127 -11.14 -4.86 9.46
C LEU A 127 -12.59 -4.35 9.41
N ILE A 128 -13.45 -5.00 8.63
CA ILE A 128 -14.87 -4.62 8.52
C ILE A 128 -15.62 -4.91 9.83
N ASP A 129 -15.34 -6.01 10.52
CA ASP A 129 -15.88 -6.28 11.88
C ASP A 129 -15.55 -5.13 12.83
N SER A 130 -14.28 -4.72 12.87
CA SER A 130 -13.79 -3.66 13.75
C SER A 130 -14.38 -2.31 13.39
N TRP A 131 -14.52 -2.02 12.09
CA TRP A 131 -15.09 -0.78 11.59
C TRP A 131 -16.56 -0.59 11.97
N ILE A 132 -17.31 -1.68 12.14
CA ILE A 132 -18.74 -1.66 12.52
C ILE A 132 -18.92 -1.81 14.03
N TYR A 133 -18.27 -2.79 14.66
CA TYR A 133 -18.52 -3.18 16.05
C TYR A 133 -17.57 -2.52 17.05
N GLN A 134 -16.47 -1.93 16.60
CA GLN A 134 -15.42 -1.36 17.46
C GLN A 134 -14.87 -0.07 16.86
N SER A 135 -15.74 0.77 16.26
CA SER A 135 -15.33 2.03 15.62
C SER A 135 -14.60 2.96 16.59
N ASP A 136 -14.93 2.91 17.88
CA ASP A 136 -14.33 3.75 18.92
C ASP A 136 -12.88 3.37 19.24
N ALA A 137 -12.49 2.13 18.96
CA ALA A 137 -11.11 1.68 19.08
C ALA A 137 -10.25 2.09 17.87
N ILE A 138 -10.87 2.53 16.76
CA ILE A 138 -10.15 2.94 15.55
C ILE A 138 -9.80 4.43 15.66
N THR A 139 -8.60 4.78 15.20
CA THR A 139 -8.18 6.19 15.16
C THR A 139 -9.13 7.03 14.29
N LYS A 140 -9.42 8.27 14.70
CA LYS A 140 -10.37 9.15 14.00
C LYS A 140 -10.03 9.34 12.51
N SER A 141 -8.74 9.43 12.19
CA SER A 141 -8.26 9.59 10.81
C SER A 141 -8.48 8.33 9.96
N GLN A 142 -8.24 7.14 10.50
CA GLN A 142 -8.53 5.87 9.82
C GLN A 142 -10.03 5.66 9.65
N LEU A 143 -10.83 5.96 10.68
CA LEU A 143 -12.28 5.88 10.61
C LEU A 143 -12.84 6.82 9.53
N ALA A 144 -12.38 8.07 9.50
CA ALA A 144 -12.75 9.02 8.46
C ALA A 144 -12.35 8.56 7.04
N ALA A 145 -11.19 7.92 6.91
CA ALA A 145 -10.75 7.36 5.63
C ALA A 145 -11.66 6.19 5.18
N LEU A 146 -11.97 5.23 6.06
CA LEU A 146 -12.86 4.12 5.77
C LEU A 146 -14.28 4.59 5.40
N ASP A 147 -14.79 5.58 6.13
CA ASP A 147 -16.10 6.20 5.87
C ASP A 147 -16.11 6.91 4.53
N SER A 148 -15.05 7.65 4.23
CA SER A 148 -14.86 8.30 2.93
C SER A 148 -14.72 7.28 1.81
N PHE A 149 -14.05 6.15 1.98
CA PHE A 149 -13.93 5.16 0.91
C PHE A 149 -15.24 4.41 0.65
N CYS A 150 -16.04 4.20 1.70
CA CYS A 150 -17.32 3.54 1.56
C CYS A 150 -18.39 4.43 0.90
N GLN A 151 -18.29 5.76 0.93
CA GLN A 151 -19.28 6.64 0.26
C GLN A 151 -20.75 6.43 0.68
N LEU A 152 -21.00 5.77 1.82
CA LEU A 152 -22.34 5.69 2.40
C LEU A 152 -22.74 7.04 3.02
N PRO A 153 -24.04 7.40 2.98
CA PRO A 153 -24.53 8.57 3.70
C PRO A 153 -24.19 8.49 5.20
N LEU A 154 -23.84 9.62 5.81
CA LEU A 154 -23.50 9.70 7.24
C LEU A 154 -24.60 9.11 8.15
N GLY A 155 -25.87 9.31 7.79
CA GLY A 155 -26.99 8.72 8.52
C GLY A 155 -27.01 7.19 8.45
N VAL A 156 -26.60 6.59 7.33
CA VAL A 156 -26.48 5.13 7.19
C VAL A 156 -25.30 4.61 8.01
N LEU A 157 -24.15 5.31 7.97
CA LEU A 157 -22.96 4.92 8.74
C LEU A 157 -23.20 4.95 10.26
N ARG A 158 -23.93 5.96 10.75
CA ARG A 158 -24.34 6.03 12.17
C ARG A 158 -25.26 4.86 12.54
N ARG A 159 -26.35 4.66 11.80
CA ARG A 159 -27.26 3.52 12.02
C ARG A 159 -26.55 2.18 11.96
N MET A 160 -25.59 2.01 11.03
CA MET A 160 -24.78 0.80 10.94
C MET A 160 -24.02 0.50 12.22
N ARG A 161 -23.44 1.53 12.85
CA ARG A 161 -22.68 1.38 14.11
C ARG A 161 -23.56 1.33 15.35
N ASP A 162 -24.76 1.89 15.29
CA ASP A 162 -25.68 1.91 16.43
C ASP A 162 -26.54 0.63 16.48
N GLU A 163 -27.11 0.23 15.34
CA GLU A 163 -28.12 -0.83 15.28
C GLU A 163 -27.50 -2.23 15.10
N MET A 164 -26.43 -2.39 14.33
CA MET A 164 -25.83 -3.72 14.12
C MET A 164 -25.17 -4.31 15.38
N PRO A 165 -24.47 -3.52 16.23
CA PRO A 165 -23.94 -4.01 17.49
C PRO A 165 -24.99 -4.20 18.58
N SER A 166 -26.15 -3.53 18.48
CA SER A 166 -27.20 -3.58 19.51
C SER A 166 -27.82 -4.97 19.74
N GLY A 167 -27.65 -5.90 18.79
CA GLY A 167 -28.28 -7.22 18.83
C GLY A 167 -29.79 -7.23 18.61
N LYS A 168 -30.42 -6.06 18.43
CA LYS A 168 -31.87 -5.90 18.20
C LYS A 168 -32.25 -5.81 16.72
N LEU A 169 -31.29 -6.11 15.84
CA LEU A 169 -31.46 -5.92 14.42
C LEU A 169 -32.38 -7.00 13.83
N VAL A 170 -33.43 -6.57 13.12
CA VAL A 170 -34.33 -7.48 12.39
C VAL A 170 -33.76 -7.81 11.02
N SER A 171 -33.31 -6.80 10.27
CA SER A 171 -32.70 -6.98 8.96
C SER A 171 -31.56 -5.99 8.73
N ARG A 172 -30.53 -6.43 7.99
CA ARG A 172 -29.45 -5.54 7.54
C ARG A 172 -29.92 -4.55 6.47
N CYS A 173 -30.92 -4.92 5.67
CA CYS A 173 -31.51 -4.03 4.67
C CYS A 173 -32.12 -2.78 5.32
N ASP A 174 -32.76 -2.94 6.49
CA ASP A 174 -33.34 -1.82 7.25
C ASP A 174 -32.27 -0.86 7.82
N VAL A 175 -31.03 -1.30 7.93
CA VAL A 175 -29.92 -0.41 8.31
C VAL A 175 -29.50 0.43 7.10
N PHE A 176 -29.27 -0.26 5.98
CA PHE A 176 -28.66 0.33 4.80
C PHE A 176 -29.65 1.16 3.97
N HIS A 177 -30.89 0.69 3.77
CA HIS A 177 -31.82 1.26 2.78
C HIS A 177 -33.32 1.08 3.13
N ARG A 178 -33.80 1.62 4.27
CA ARG A 178 -35.21 1.51 4.74
C ARG A 178 -36.29 1.88 3.72
N SER A 179 -36.01 2.82 2.82
CA SER A 179 -36.98 3.40 1.90
C SER A 179 -36.74 3.03 0.44
N GLU A 180 -35.81 2.11 0.17
CA GLU A 180 -35.39 1.76 -1.19
C GLU A 180 -35.30 0.25 -1.35
N THR A 181 -35.53 -0.24 -2.57
CA THR A 181 -35.26 -1.65 -2.88
C THR A 181 -33.74 -1.90 -2.91
N CYS A 182 -33.31 -3.14 -2.60
CA CYS A 182 -31.89 -3.50 -2.65
C CYS A 182 -31.26 -3.16 -4.02
N MET A 183 -32.00 -3.37 -5.11
CA MET A 183 -31.52 -3.09 -6.48
C MET A 183 -31.27 -1.60 -6.70
N GLN A 184 -32.21 -0.74 -6.30
CA GLN A 184 -32.07 0.71 -6.40
C GLN A 184 -30.88 1.21 -5.57
N PHE A 185 -30.81 0.80 -4.30
CA PHE A 185 -29.70 1.14 -3.42
C PHE A 185 -28.35 0.75 -4.00
N HIS A 186 -28.22 -0.48 -4.50
CA HIS A 186 -26.97 -0.98 -5.08
C HIS A 186 -26.59 -0.29 -6.38
N SER A 187 -27.56 0.04 -7.24
CA SER A 187 -27.33 0.78 -8.47
C SER A 187 -26.82 2.20 -8.16
N ASP A 188 -27.51 2.91 -7.28
CA ASP A 188 -27.16 4.28 -6.89
C ASP A 188 -25.81 4.33 -6.18
N TYR A 189 -25.56 3.35 -5.30
CA TYR A 189 -24.28 3.18 -4.64
C TYR A 189 -23.15 2.95 -5.63
N PHE A 190 -23.35 2.07 -6.62
CA PHE A 190 -22.35 1.78 -7.64
C PHE A 190 -21.97 3.03 -8.44
N VAL A 191 -22.96 3.82 -8.86
CA VAL A 191 -22.72 5.08 -9.60
C VAL A 191 -21.95 6.08 -8.74
N LYS A 192 -22.35 6.26 -7.46
CA LYS A 192 -21.66 7.16 -6.52
C LYS A 192 -20.23 6.71 -6.25
N GLY A 193 -20.03 5.41 -5.99
CA GLY A 193 -18.73 4.80 -5.76
C GLY A 193 -17.79 4.94 -6.95
N MET A 194 -18.29 4.67 -8.17
CA MET A 194 -17.51 4.85 -9.40
C MET A 194 -17.10 6.32 -9.60
N LYS A 195 -18.01 7.27 -9.40
CA LYS A 195 -17.71 8.70 -9.52
C LYS A 195 -16.65 9.16 -8.53
N PHE A 196 -16.72 8.67 -7.28
CA PHE A 196 -15.71 8.94 -6.27
C PHE A 196 -14.36 8.30 -6.62
N ALA A 197 -14.35 7.02 -6.99
CA ALA A 197 -13.14 6.30 -7.36
C ALA A 197 -12.43 6.96 -8.55
N ILE A 198 -13.19 7.42 -9.54
CA ILE A 198 -12.67 8.17 -10.68
C ILE A 198 -11.92 9.42 -10.18
N ARG A 199 -12.59 10.27 -9.40
CA ARG A 199 -11.99 11.51 -8.86
C ARG A 199 -10.73 11.24 -8.05
N LEU A 200 -10.77 10.24 -7.18
CA LEU A 200 -9.64 9.85 -6.33
C LEU A 200 -8.44 9.41 -7.16
N TYR A 201 -8.66 8.54 -8.14
CA TYR A 201 -7.56 7.96 -8.92
C TYR A 201 -7.07 8.83 -10.07
N VAL A 202 -7.82 9.82 -10.55
CA VAL A 202 -7.35 10.74 -11.61
C VAL A 202 -6.01 11.36 -11.20
N ALA A 203 -5.92 11.92 -9.99
CA ALA A 203 -4.70 12.57 -9.52
C ALA A 203 -3.53 11.57 -9.39
N ILE A 204 -3.81 10.38 -8.84
CA ILE A 204 -2.80 9.32 -8.64
C ILE A 204 -2.27 8.82 -9.99
N TYR A 205 -3.16 8.56 -10.96
CA TYR A 205 -2.78 8.09 -12.28
C TYR A 205 -2.11 9.17 -13.11
N ALA A 206 -2.52 10.43 -13.00
CA ALA A 206 -1.83 11.55 -13.65
C ALA A 206 -0.36 11.59 -13.20
N VAL A 207 -0.10 11.57 -11.89
CA VAL A 207 1.27 11.55 -11.34
C VAL A 207 2.02 10.28 -11.75
N SER A 208 1.36 9.12 -11.73
CA SER A 208 2.00 7.84 -12.08
C SER A 208 2.36 7.74 -13.56
N VAL A 209 1.51 8.24 -14.46
CA VAL A 209 1.72 8.23 -15.92
C VAL A 209 2.72 9.30 -16.34
N LEU A 210 2.58 10.52 -15.81
CA LEU A 210 3.51 11.62 -16.09
C LEU A 210 4.89 11.33 -15.51
N GLY A 211 4.97 10.85 -14.26
CA GLY A 211 6.24 10.62 -13.57
C GLY A 211 7.02 9.40 -14.08
N SER A 212 6.36 8.27 -14.36
CA SER A 212 7.09 7.06 -14.79
C SER A 212 7.52 7.10 -16.27
N LYS A 213 6.76 7.82 -17.11
CA LYS A 213 6.99 7.89 -18.55
C LYS A 213 7.41 9.27 -19.03
N TYR A 214 7.86 10.18 -18.14
CA TYR A 214 8.21 11.55 -18.52
C TYR A 214 9.21 11.60 -19.69
N LYS A 215 10.18 10.68 -19.72
CA LYS A 215 11.13 10.56 -20.85
C LYS A 215 10.44 10.17 -22.15
N CYS A 216 9.51 9.21 -22.13
CA CYS A 216 8.72 8.86 -23.31
C CYS A 216 7.76 9.97 -23.73
N TRP A 217 7.29 10.79 -22.79
CA TRP A 217 6.44 11.95 -23.09
C TRP A 217 7.19 13.11 -23.73
N ILE A 218 8.45 13.33 -23.34
CA ILE A 218 9.26 14.46 -23.81
C ILE A 218 10.15 14.06 -25.01
N TRP A 219 10.67 12.84 -25.04
CA TRP A 219 11.71 12.40 -25.99
C TRP A 219 11.41 11.09 -26.73
N GLY A 220 10.25 10.45 -26.50
CA GLY A 220 9.95 9.13 -27.06
C GLY A 220 8.56 9.01 -27.69
N PRO A 221 8.20 7.81 -28.17
CA PRO A 221 6.84 7.55 -28.65
C PRO A 221 5.86 7.66 -27.48
N ARG A 222 4.79 8.44 -27.69
CA ARG A 222 3.77 8.67 -26.67
C ARG A 222 3.12 7.34 -26.28
N PRO A 223 2.91 7.08 -24.97
CA PRO A 223 2.30 5.83 -24.54
C PRO A 223 0.86 5.73 -25.04
N MET A 224 0.46 4.55 -25.51
CA MET A 224 -0.93 4.28 -25.90
C MET A 224 -1.87 4.53 -24.71
N LEU A 225 -2.85 5.42 -24.92
CA LEU A 225 -3.78 5.85 -23.86
C LEU A 225 -4.83 4.79 -23.53
N ALA A 226 -5.31 4.03 -24.52
CA ALA A 226 -6.34 3.01 -24.34
C ALA A 226 -6.02 1.98 -23.23
N PRO A 227 -4.84 1.30 -23.21
CA PRO A 227 -4.51 0.36 -22.13
C PRO A 227 -4.34 1.04 -20.77
N LEU A 228 -3.95 2.32 -20.73
CA LEU A 228 -3.87 3.08 -19.49
C LEU A 228 -5.27 3.39 -18.93
N VAL A 229 -6.21 3.79 -19.79
CA VAL A 229 -7.61 4.04 -19.43
C VAL A 229 -8.28 2.75 -18.94
N VAL A 230 -8.06 1.62 -19.62
CA VAL A 230 -8.60 0.32 -19.17
C VAL A 230 -8.06 -0.07 -17.79
N ARG A 231 -6.74 0.08 -17.56
CA ARG A 231 -6.14 -0.18 -16.24
C ARG A 231 -6.73 0.75 -15.17
N TYR A 232 -6.93 2.02 -15.51
CA TYR A 232 -7.53 3.01 -14.63
C TYR A 232 -8.98 2.67 -14.27
N LEU A 233 -9.81 2.30 -15.26
CA LEU A 233 -11.21 1.92 -15.03
C LEU A 233 -11.31 0.64 -14.19
N ARG A 234 -10.44 -0.35 -14.44
CA ARG A 234 -10.36 -1.57 -13.61
C ARG A 234 -10.06 -1.27 -12.15
N THR A 235 -9.14 -0.33 -11.90
CA THR A 235 -8.84 0.17 -10.56
C THR A 235 -10.04 0.86 -9.91
N CYS A 236 -10.77 1.70 -10.64
CA CYS A 236 -11.97 2.37 -10.12
C CYS A 236 -13.07 1.36 -9.80
N LEU A 237 -13.24 0.37 -10.68
CA LEU A 237 -14.15 -0.74 -10.48
C LEU A 237 -13.76 -1.58 -9.27
N CYS A 238 -12.48 -1.90 -9.09
CA CYS A 238 -12.00 -2.63 -7.92
C CYS A 238 -12.35 -1.90 -6.62
N LEU A 239 -12.13 -0.59 -6.52
CA LEU A 239 -12.46 0.18 -5.31
C LEU A 239 -13.97 0.18 -5.04
N THR A 240 -14.78 0.35 -6.07
CA THR A 240 -16.25 0.33 -5.94
C THR A 240 -16.74 -1.06 -5.51
N MET A 241 -16.19 -2.12 -6.12
CA MET A 241 -16.58 -3.50 -5.83
C MET A 241 -16.16 -3.96 -4.43
N LEU A 242 -15.10 -3.39 -3.84
CA LEU A 242 -14.69 -3.72 -2.46
C LEU A 242 -15.86 -3.57 -1.48
N TYR A 243 -16.61 -2.48 -1.56
CA TYR A 243 -17.74 -2.25 -0.67
C TYR A 243 -19.05 -2.80 -1.24
N GLN A 244 -19.24 -2.74 -2.57
CA GLN A 244 -20.46 -3.25 -3.20
C GLN A 244 -20.67 -4.75 -2.94
N ILE A 245 -19.60 -5.56 -3.01
CA ILE A 245 -19.69 -7.00 -2.72
C ILE A 245 -20.08 -7.23 -1.26
N SER A 246 -19.46 -6.49 -0.34
CA SER A 246 -19.76 -6.58 1.10
C SER A 246 -21.22 -6.23 1.42
N LEU A 247 -21.71 -5.13 0.85
CA LEU A 247 -23.09 -4.68 1.01
C LEU A 247 -24.07 -5.68 0.37
N GLY A 248 -23.75 -6.19 -0.83
CA GLY A 248 -24.58 -7.15 -1.54
C GLY A 248 -24.72 -8.47 -0.79
N VAL A 249 -23.61 -9.02 -0.29
CA VAL A 249 -23.62 -10.23 0.56
C VAL A 249 -24.42 -10.00 1.83
N SER A 250 -24.32 -8.81 2.42
CA SER A 250 -25.06 -8.45 3.63
C SER A 250 -26.58 -8.40 3.40
N CYS A 251 -27.03 -7.93 2.23
CA CYS A 251 -28.44 -7.89 1.86
C CYS A 251 -29.00 -9.26 1.45
N LEU A 252 -28.18 -10.10 0.81
CA LEU A 252 -28.58 -11.44 0.34
C LEU A 252 -28.63 -12.48 1.46
N SER A 253 -27.93 -12.26 2.57
CA SER A 253 -27.91 -13.21 3.67
C SER A 253 -29.16 -13.05 4.54
N PRO A 254 -29.98 -14.10 4.77
CA PRO A 254 -31.13 -14.04 5.68
C PRO A 254 -30.80 -14.37 7.14
N SER A 255 -29.51 -14.59 7.47
CA SER A 255 -29.15 -15.12 8.80
C SER A 255 -29.08 -14.05 9.90
N ASN A 256 -29.57 -14.43 11.09
CA ASN A 256 -29.57 -13.63 12.31
C ASN A 256 -28.19 -13.54 12.98
N ARG A 257 -27.18 -14.27 12.46
CA ARG A 257 -25.78 -14.16 12.93
C ARG A 257 -25.09 -12.95 12.29
N HIS A 258 -25.57 -11.74 12.60
CA HIS A 258 -25.15 -10.50 11.92
C HIS A 258 -23.64 -10.28 11.93
N ARG A 259 -22.97 -10.46 13.08
CA ARG A 259 -21.52 -10.28 13.19
C ARG A 259 -20.72 -11.26 12.34
N ALA A 260 -21.15 -12.53 12.28
CA ALA A 260 -20.50 -13.54 11.44
C ALA A 260 -20.64 -13.20 9.95
N ILE A 261 -21.81 -12.70 9.55
CA ILE A 261 -22.07 -12.29 8.16
C ILE A 261 -21.26 -11.05 7.81
N VAL A 262 -21.12 -10.09 8.72
CA VAL A 262 -20.25 -8.92 8.53
C VAL A 262 -18.80 -9.36 8.28
N ARG A 263 -18.27 -10.29 9.08
CA ARG A 263 -16.92 -10.85 8.87
C ARG A 263 -16.78 -11.56 7.53
N MET A 264 -17.76 -12.39 7.16
CA MET A 264 -17.77 -13.10 5.89
C MET A 264 -17.90 -12.16 4.69
N ALA A 265 -18.78 -11.16 4.78
CA ALA A 265 -18.94 -10.11 3.77
C ALA A 265 -17.63 -9.31 3.61
N GLY A 266 -16.97 -8.99 4.73
CA GLY A 266 -15.64 -8.39 4.76
C GLY A 266 -14.59 -9.26 4.07
N ALA A 267 -14.55 -10.55 4.36
CA ALA A 267 -13.64 -11.50 3.69
C ALA A 267 -13.90 -11.57 2.17
N LEU A 268 -15.17 -11.62 1.77
CA LEU A 268 -15.61 -11.70 0.36
C LEU A 268 -15.31 -10.43 -0.45
N THR A 269 -15.05 -9.29 0.20
CA THR A 269 -14.60 -8.08 -0.52
C THR A 269 -13.33 -8.32 -1.32
N THR A 270 -12.50 -9.29 -0.93
CA THR A 270 -11.29 -9.65 -1.68
C THR A 270 -11.55 -10.18 -3.09
N LEU A 271 -12.77 -10.61 -3.39
CA LEU A 271 -13.18 -10.93 -4.76
C LEU A 271 -13.10 -9.70 -5.68
N ALA A 272 -13.21 -8.48 -5.14
CA ALA A 272 -13.01 -7.25 -5.91
C ALA A 272 -11.61 -7.17 -6.53
N PHE A 273 -10.60 -7.80 -5.90
CA PHE A 273 -9.23 -7.85 -6.44
C PHE A 273 -9.11 -8.65 -7.73
N LEU A 274 -10.11 -9.45 -8.11
CA LEU A 274 -10.15 -10.11 -9.41
C LEU A 274 -10.34 -9.09 -10.55
N ALA A 275 -10.96 -7.94 -10.29
CA ALA A 275 -11.09 -6.86 -11.27
C ALA A 275 -9.78 -6.08 -11.46
N GLU A 276 -8.87 -6.13 -10.49
CA GLU A 276 -7.62 -5.36 -10.47
C GLU A 276 -6.52 -6.04 -11.31
N HIS A 277 -5.64 -5.23 -11.89
CA HIS A 277 -4.51 -5.76 -12.65
C HIS A 277 -3.51 -6.49 -11.73
N LYS A 278 -2.91 -7.60 -12.19
CA LYS A 278 -1.96 -8.42 -11.41
C LYS A 278 -0.85 -7.59 -10.74
N HIS A 279 -0.24 -6.65 -11.47
CA HIS A 279 0.79 -5.75 -10.94
C HIS A 279 0.32 -4.82 -9.81
N ARG A 280 -0.95 -4.39 -9.82
CA ARG A 280 -1.46 -3.39 -8.87
C ARG A 280 -2.15 -4.04 -7.66
N ARG A 281 -2.65 -5.26 -7.83
CA ARG A 281 -3.28 -6.04 -6.76
C ARG A 281 -2.39 -6.14 -5.51
N GLY A 282 -1.08 -6.33 -5.67
CA GLY A 282 -0.12 -6.33 -4.56
C GLY A 282 -0.16 -5.04 -3.73
N SER A 283 -0.09 -3.89 -4.39
CA SER A 283 -0.15 -2.57 -3.74
C SER A 283 -1.48 -2.31 -3.04
N VAL A 284 -2.60 -2.71 -3.66
CA VAL A 284 -3.93 -2.55 -3.05
C VAL A 284 -4.06 -3.42 -1.80
N MET A 285 -3.61 -4.68 -1.85
CA MET A 285 -3.63 -5.58 -0.69
C MET A 285 -2.74 -5.07 0.45
N LYS A 286 -1.58 -4.48 0.14
CA LYS A 286 -0.73 -3.84 1.14
C LYS A 286 -1.46 -2.68 1.82
N ALA A 287 -2.15 -1.84 1.05
CA ALA A 287 -2.94 -0.74 1.61
C ALA A 287 -4.04 -1.25 2.55
N VAL A 288 -4.75 -2.33 2.17
CA VAL A 288 -5.73 -2.97 3.05
C VAL A 288 -5.07 -3.53 4.32
N GLY A 289 -3.93 -4.22 4.17
CA GLY A 289 -3.16 -4.75 5.29
C GLY A 289 -2.75 -3.66 6.27
N VAL A 290 -2.37 -2.47 5.79
CA VAL A 290 -2.01 -1.32 6.64
C VAL A 290 -3.16 -0.94 7.57
N TYR A 291 -4.38 -0.82 7.04
CA TYR A 291 -5.55 -0.51 7.86
C TYR A 291 -5.85 -1.62 8.86
N THR A 292 -5.84 -2.88 8.43
CA THR A 292 -6.07 -4.02 9.34
C THR A 292 -5.03 -4.10 10.45
N THR A 293 -3.74 -3.97 10.15
CA THR A 293 -2.68 -4.01 11.16
C THR A 293 -2.83 -2.86 12.14
N GLY A 294 -3.20 -1.67 11.66
CA GLY A 294 -3.49 -0.52 12.52
C GLY A 294 -4.67 -0.77 13.46
N THR A 295 -5.78 -1.33 12.96
CA THR A 295 -6.96 -1.62 13.79
C THR A 295 -6.69 -2.72 14.81
N VAL A 296 -5.98 -3.79 14.42
CA VAL A 296 -5.61 -4.88 15.34
C VAL A 296 -4.66 -4.37 16.42
N ALA A 297 -3.68 -3.52 16.05
CA ALA A 297 -2.78 -2.91 17.04
C ALA A 297 -3.56 -2.05 18.04
N ALA A 298 -4.49 -1.21 17.57
CA ALA A 298 -5.31 -0.38 18.44
C ALA A 298 -6.18 -1.22 19.40
N GLN A 299 -6.74 -2.33 18.91
CA GLN A 299 -7.48 -3.28 19.75
C GLN A 299 -6.60 -3.91 20.82
N ILE A 300 -5.41 -4.39 20.46
CA ILE A 300 -4.46 -4.99 21.42
C ILE A 300 -4.09 -3.99 22.51
N VAL A 301 -3.84 -2.73 22.13
CA VAL A 301 -3.55 -1.66 23.10
C VAL A 301 -4.73 -1.43 24.03
N ALA A 302 -5.94 -1.37 23.50
CA ALA A 302 -7.15 -1.17 24.28
C ALA A 302 -7.46 -2.36 25.22
N THR A 303 -7.31 -3.60 24.74
CA THR A 303 -7.64 -4.80 25.53
C THR A 303 -6.61 -5.08 26.62
N LEU A 304 -5.33 -4.84 26.35
CA LEU A 304 -4.25 -5.05 27.32
C LEU A 304 -3.99 -3.83 28.20
N GLY A 305 -4.67 -2.70 27.96
CA GLY A 305 -4.46 -1.47 28.72
C GLY A 305 -3.02 -0.95 28.65
N LEU A 306 -2.37 -1.08 27.50
CA LEU A 306 -0.94 -0.78 27.38
C LEU A 306 -0.67 0.73 27.58
N PRO A 307 0.32 1.11 28.40
CA PRO A 307 0.66 2.51 28.57
C PRO A 307 1.27 3.08 27.29
N LEU A 308 1.07 4.39 27.06
CA LEU A 308 1.52 5.08 25.86
C LEU A 308 3.03 4.91 25.59
N GLN A 309 3.84 4.86 26.64
CA GLN A 309 5.29 4.65 26.52
C GLN A 309 5.64 3.27 25.92
N SER A 310 4.95 2.21 26.35
CA SER A 310 5.12 0.86 25.80
C SER A 310 4.67 0.78 24.34
N VAL A 311 3.60 1.50 23.97
CA VAL A 311 3.15 1.58 22.57
C VAL A 311 4.20 2.27 21.70
N LYS A 312 4.77 3.39 22.17
CA LYS A 312 5.82 4.12 21.46
C LYS A 312 7.08 3.28 21.30
N LEU A 313 7.50 2.59 22.36
CA LEU A 313 8.64 1.67 22.31
C LEU A 313 8.38 0.49 21.36
N GLY A 314 7.19 -0.11 21.42
CA GLY A 314 6.79 -1.19 20.52
C GLY A 314 6.78 -0.76 19.04
N GLN A 315 6.23 0.42 18.73
CA GLN A 315 6.25 1.00 17.38
C GLN A 315 7.68 1.23 16.88
N PHE A 316 8.56 1.73 17.76
CA PHE A 316 9.97 1.93 17.45
C PHE A 316 10.71 0.62 17.13
N ILE A 317 10.52 -0.41 17.97
CA ILE A 317 11.12 -1.74 17.78
C ILE A 317 10.59 -2.38 16.49
N LEU A 318 9.27 -2.34 16.28
CA LEU A 318 8.63 -2.92 15.09
C LEU A 318 9.10 -2.25 13.81
N LEU A 319 9.20 -0.92 13.78
CA LEU A 319 9.70 -0.20 12.61
C LEU A 319 11.15 -0.60 12.30
N SER A 320 12.00 -0.64 13.32
CA SER A 320 13.41 -1.00 13.19
C SER A 320 13.59 -2.43 12.68
N ALA A 321 12.86 -3.38 13.26
CA ALA A 321 12.86 -4.77 12.83
C ALA A 321 12.34 -4.94 11.39
N ALA A 322 11.23 -4.28 11.05
CA ALA A 322 10.63 -4.34 9.72
C ALA A 322 11.57 -3.76 8.66
N MET A 323 12.18 -2.60 8.91
CA MET A 323 13.12 -1.97 7.99
C MET A 323 14.39 -2.81 7.81
N SER A 324 14.88 -3.45 8.87
CA SER A 324 15.98 -4.43 8.78
C SER A 324 15.65 -5.58 7.81
N VAL A 325 14.45 -6.17 7.93
CA VAL A 325 13.98 -7.24 7.04
C VAL A 325 13.86 -6.77 5.60
N ILE A 326 13.26 -5.60 5.37
CA ILE A 326 13.07 -5.02 4.02
C ILE A 326 14.42 -4.81 3.32
N PHE A 327 15.41 -4.29 4.05
CA PHE A 327 16.74 -4.00 3.50
C PHE A 327 17.64 -5.24 3.42
N LYS A 328 17.38 -6.26 4.25
CA LYS A 328 18.03 -7.58 4.13
C LYS A 328 17.61 -8.33 2.86
N TYR A 329 16.34 -8.21 2.46
CA TYR A 329 15.78 -8.94 1.32
C TYR A 329 15.13 -8.00 0.30
N THR A 330 15.91 -7.08 -0.24
CA THR A 330 15.43 -6.13 -1.26
C THR A 330 14.89 -6.86 -2.48
N THR A 331 13.63 -6.58 -2.84
CA THR A 331 13.00 -7.12 -4.06
C THR A 331 13.45 -6.35 -5.31
N PRO A 332 13.38 -6.92 -6.53
CA PRO A 332 13.80 -6.23 -7.76
C PRO A 332 13.03 -4.92 -8.05
N ASP A 333 11.74 -4.86 -7.76
CA ASP A 333 10.93 -3.65 -7.96
C ASP A 333 11.31 -2.54 -6.96
N SER A 334 11.59 -2.92 -5.71
CA SER A 334 12.07 -1.99 -4.70
C SER A 334 13.55 -1.64 -4.87
N SER A 335 14.34 -2.48 -5.55
CA SER A 335 15.78 -2.27 -5.72
C SER A 335 16.09 -1.11 -6.66
N ARG A 336 15.27 -0.87 -7.68
CA ARG A 336 15.45 0.28 -8.59
C ARG A 336 15.14 1.60 -7.90
N MET A 337 14.03 1.64 -7.16
CA MET A 337 13.65 2.82 -6.38
C MET A 337 14.58 3.01 -5.18
N SER A 338 15.06 1.94 -4.54
CA SER A 338 16.06 2.01 -3.48
C SER A 338 17.45 2.37 -4.00
N ARG A 339 17.80 2.00 -5.24
CA ARG A 339 19.02 2.46 -5.92
C ARG A 339 18.95 3.96 -6.20
N MET A 340 17.82 4.47 -6.67
CA MET A 340 17.62 5.90 -6.91
C MET A 340 17.53 6.73 -5.62
N LEU A 341 16.76 6.28 -4.62
CA LEU A 341 16.54 7.02 -3.37
C LEU A 341 17.65 6.80 -2.34
N TYR A 342 18.22 5.60 -2.26
CA TYR A 342 19.12 5.20 -1.18
C TYR A 342 20.54 4.80 -1.67
N GLY A 343 20.77 4.59 -2.97
CA GLY A 343 22.11 4.30 -3.52
C GLY A 343 22.52 2.83 -3.46
N TYR A 344 21.57 1.90 -3.40
CA TYR A 344 21.85 0.45 -3.38
C TYR A 344 22.62 -0.05 -4.61
N SER A 345 23.84 -0.53 -4.37
CA SER A 345 24.64 -1.34 -5.30
C SER A 345 24.86 -2.70 -4.65
N ASN A 346 23.95 -3.65 -4.88
CA ASN A 346 24.33 -5.06 -4.81
C ASN A 346 25.01 -5.37 -6.14
N GLU A 347 26.26 -4.95 -6.31
CA GLU A 347 27.12 -5.85 -7.06
C GLU A 347 27.37 -7.03 -6.13
N PRO A 348 27.06 -8.28 -6.56
CA PRO A 348 27.67 -9.40 -5.88
C PRO A 348 29.18 -9.16 -5.96
N VAL A 349 29.87 -9.31 -4.83
CA VAL A 349 31.32 -9.48 -4.83
C VAL A 349 31.57 -10.73 -5.66
N PHE A 350 31.77 -10.57 -6.95
CA PHE A 350 32.34 -11.58 -7.80
C PHE A 350 33.75 -11.80 -7.25
N SER A 351 33.93 -12.93 -6.58
CA SER A 351 35.25 -13.54 -6.45
C SER A 351 35.87 -13.56 -7.85
N GLY A 352 37.07 -12.99 -7.97
CA GLY A 352 37.84 -12.98 -9.20
C GLY A 352 37.94 -14.39 -9.76
N ASP A 353 37.54 -14.54 -11.02
CA ASP A 353 38.39 -14.98 -12.13
C ASP A 353 37.51 -15.33 -13.34
N ASP A 354 38.03 -14.97 -14.52
CA ASP A 354 37.66 -15.35 -15.89
C ASP A 354 36.63 -14.52 -16.69
N GLU A 355 37.22 -13.67 -17.55
CA GLU A 355 36.89 -13.13 -18.89
C GLU A 355 35.45 -12.90 -19.43
N PRO A 356 35.27 -11.89 -20.31
CA PRO A 356 33.97 -11.40 -20.74
C PRO A 356 33.40 -12.21 -21.90
N ARG A 357 32.09 -12.50 -21.86
CA ARG A 357 31.35 -12.93 -23.05
C ARG A 357 30.10 -12.09 -23.25
N SER A 358 30.12 -11.39 -24.38
CA SER A 358 29.03 -10.71 -25.07
C SER A 358 27.77 -11.57 -25.14
N ASP A 359 26.61 -10.99 -24.82
CA ASP A 359 25.56 -10.76 -25.80
C ASP A 359 24.29 -10.22 -25.13
N GLU A 360 23.92 -9.02 -25.55
CA GLU A 360 22.58 -8.47 -25.46
C GLU A 360 21.59 -9.39 -26.19
N LEU A 361 20.39 -9.63 -25.63
CA LEU A 361 19.13 -9.53 -26.37
C LEU A 361 17.93 -9.63 -25.41
N GLU A 362 17.19 -8.53 -25.24
CA GLU A 362 15.81 -8.57 -24.73
C GLU A 362 14.89 -9.21 -25.78
N PRO A 363 13.94 -10.10 -25.40
CA PRO A 363 12.83 -10.46 -26.27
C PRO A 363 11.70 -9.44 -26.12
N ASN A 364 11.56 -8.66 -27.19
CA ASN A 364 10.53 -7.68 -27.46
C ASN A 364 9.12 -8.32 -27.51
N ASP A 365 8.14 -7.58 -27.00
CA ASP A 365 6.70 -7.86 -27.09
C ASP A 365 6.27 -8.05 -28.57
N ARG A 366 5.86 -9.27 -28.95
CA ARG A 366 5.13 -9.49 -30.21
C ARG A 366 3.64 -9.66 -29.92
N TYR A 367 2.89 -8.58 -30.13
CA TYR A 367 1.46 -8.62 -30.34
C TYR A 367 1.17 -9.33 -31.67
N GLU A 368 0.44 -10.43 -31.65
CA GLU A 368 -0.30 -10.91 -32.82
C GLU A 368 -1.81 -10.74 -32.56
N LEU A 369 -2.37 -9.75 -33.23
CA LEU A 369 -3.79 -9.63 -33.52
C LEU A 369 -3.89 -9.70 -35.04
N THR A 370 -4.23 -10.87 -35.59
CA THR A 370 -4.68 -11.00 -36.97
C THR A 370 -6.12 -11.50 -36.94
N SER A 371 -7.04 -10.55 -37.11
CA SER A 371 -8.36 -10.80 -37.66
C SER A 371 -8.39 -10.11 -39.02
N SER A 372 -8.44 -10.89 -40.09
CA SER A 372 -8.94 -10.42 -41.38
C SER A 372 -9.77 -11.53 -42.01
N THR A 373 -11.08 -11.38 -41.89
CA THR A 373 -12.08 -11.94 -42.79
C THR A 373 -11.77 -11.52 -44.22
N ASN A 374 -11.74 -12.46 -45.17
CA ASN A 374 -12.26 -12.18 -46.50
C ASN A 374 -12.73 -13.46 -47.19
N THR A 375 -13.97 -13.37 -47.65
CA THR A 375 -14.76 -14.33 -48.40
C THR A 375 -14.38 -14.38 -49.88
N SER A 376 -14.69 -15.54 -50.50
CA SER A 376 -15.22 -15.73 -51.88
C SER A 376 -14.29 -16.26 -53.00
N LYS A 377 -14.58 -17.53 -53.37
CA LYS A 377 -14.71 -18.14 -54.72
C LYS A 377 -13.53 -18.18 -55.69
N THR A 378 -13.18 -19.40 -56.12
CA THR A 378 -13.43 -20.07 -57.43
C THR A 378 -12.68 -21.42 -57.36
N ARG A 379 -13.20 -22.59 -57.73
CA ARG A 379 -13.84 -23.00 -58.97
C ARG A 379 -14.53 -24.35 -58.73
#